data_AF-A0A8F5GW27-F1
#
_entry.id   AF-A0A8F5GW27-F1
#
_cell.length_a   1.000
_cell.length_b   1.000
_cell.length_c   1.000
_cell.angle_alpha   90.00
_cell.angle_beta   90.00
_cell.angle_gamma   90.00
#
_symmetry.space_group_name_H-M   'P 1'
#
loop_
_entity.id
_entity.type
_entity.pdbx_description
1 polymer ?
#
loop_
_entity_poly.entity_id
_entity_poly.type
_entity_poly.pdbx_seq_one_letter_code
_entity_poly.pdbx_strand_id
1 'polypeptide(L)'
;MILWDLAVMNTSIIIAVIVIVIIVVGVVAYLTLVHHPAMVPSTTSSVETTSTSFALTSTSSTTSTSSTSTSSTTSTSSSTTSSTTITTTQSVTLPPGANMLPYNPNNKTVFIYLTVTATGPTFNYNGTAYGQMKIYVPAGWSVMIILTNEQSIPHNANIILNNTQIPNNLNISKDGKILLYVGDSPSDFTSNGVQPGQTVIGILDNISAGYYWIACGITGHAENGMWADLIVSNSLSVPYFIISSSSSTTSTTTSSSASWG
;
A
#
# COMPACT_ATOMS: atom_id res chain seq x y z
N MET A 1 41.43 6.09 34.51
CA MET A 1 41.40 4.70 34.02
C MET A 1 40.05 4.17 34.49
N ILE A 2 39.01 4.03 33.68
CA ILE A 2 38.76 3.28 32.43
C ILE A 2 37.56 4.00 31.78
N LEU A 3 37.59 4.60 30.58
CA LEU A 3 37.79 4.11 29.20
C LEU A 3 36.66 3.16 28.73
N TRP A 4 35.58 3.78 28.22
CA TRP A 4 34.52 3.35 27.28
C TRP A 4 33.89 1.97 27.44
N ASP A 5 32.56 1.95 27.62
CA ASP A 5 31.72 0.88 27.12
C ASP A 5 30.56 1.51 26.33
N LEU A 6 30.88 1.92 25.09
CA LEU A 6 29.85 2.14 24.08
C LEU A 6 29.36 0.76 23.68
N ALA A 7 28.29 0.33 24.34
CA ALA A 7 27.59 -0.90 24.09
C ALA A 7 27.46 -1.15 22.58
N VAL A 8 27.91 -2.32 22.15
CA VAL A 8 27.72 -2.87 20.82
C VAL A 8 26.21 -2.92 20.56
N MET A 9 25.69 -1.85 19.95
CA MET A 9 24.31 -1.79 19.51
C MET A 9 24.16 -2.81 18.38
N ASN A 10 23.30 -3.80 18.59
CA ASN A 10 23.10 -4.94 17.69
C ASN A 10 22.85 -4.40 16.27
N THR A 11 23.59 -4.86 15.26
CA THR A 11 23.55 -4.31 13.89
C THR A 11 22.13 -4.23 13.33
N SER A 12 21.25 -5.16 13.72
CA SER A 12 19.83 -5.15 13.38
C SER A 12 19.04 -3.98 13.97
N ILE A 13 19.37 -3.55 15.19
CA ILE A 13 18.77 -2.37 15.84
C ILE A 13 19.25 -1.09 15.14
N ILE A 14 20.53 -1.03 14.77
CA ILE A 14 21.09 0.11 14.03
C ILE A 14 20.38 0.25 12.67
N ILE A 15 20.22 -0.85 11.94
CA ILE A 15 19.53 -0.85 10.64
C ILE A 15 18.06 -0.45 10.81
N ALA A 16 17.36 -0.98 11.81
CA ALA A 16 15.96 -0.63 12.07
C ALA A 16 15.78 0.87 12.36
N VAL A 17 16.64 1.45 13.21
CA VAL A 17 16.60 2.89 13.52
C VAL A 17 16.88 3.73 12.27
N ILE A 18 17.87 3.35 11.46
CA ILE A 18 18.20 4.08 10.22
C ILE A 18 17.03 4.04 9.23
N VAL A 19 16.39 2.88 9.05
CA VAL A 19 15.23 2.73 8.16
C VAL A 19 14.06 3.58 8.65
N ILE A 20 13.76 3.59 9.95
CA ILE A 20 12.71 4.42 10.54
C ILE A 20 12.99 5.90 10.31
N VAL A 21 14.24 6.36 10.53
CA VAL A 21 14.62 7.76 10.31
C VAL A 21 14.46 8.16 8.84
N ILE A 22 14.86 7.30 7.90
CA ILE A 22 14.70 7.57 6.46
C ILE A 22 13.22 7.64 6.07
N ILE A 23 12.37 6.76 6.61
CA ILE A 23 10.93 6.76 6.36
C ILE A 23 10.30 8.04 6.93
N VAL A 24 10.62 8.43 8.17
CA VAL A 24 10.09 9.66 8.79
C VAL A 24 10.51 10.89 7.99
N VAL A 25 11.77 10.99 7.56
CA VAL A 25 12.24 12.10 6.71
C VAL A 25 11.52 12.11 5.36
N GLY A 26 11.32 10.95 4.74
CA GLY A 26 10.57 10.81 3.49
C GLY A 26 9.10 11.22 3.62
N VAL A 27 8.43 10.83 4.71
CA VAL A 27 7.04 11.21 5.00
C VAL A 27 6.92 12.70 5.32
N VAL A 28 7.84 13.28 6.09
CA VAL A 28 7.84 14.73 6.35
C VAL A 28 8.09 15.52 5.06
N ALA A 29 9.05 15.11 4.23
CA ALA A 29 9.29 15.75 2.94
C ALA A 29 8.05 15.66 2.02
N TYR A 30 7.41 14.49 1.95
CA TYR A 30 6.16 14.29 1.20
C TYR A 30 5.04 15.19 1.72
N LEU A 31 4.84 15.29 3.03
CA LEU A 31 3.81 16.14 3.61
C LEU A 31 4.10 17.64 3.40
N THR A 32 5.36 18.08 3.48
CA THR A 32 5.71 19.48 3.19
C THR A 32 5.54 19.86 1.71
N LEU A 33 5.69 18.90 0.79
CA LEU A 33 5.51 19.14 -0.65
C LEU A 33 4.03 19.14 -1.06
N VAL A 34 3.17 18.46 -0.28
CA VAL A 34 1.73 18.35 -0.56
C VAL A 34 0.91 19.41 0.21
N HIS A 35 1.48 20.04 1.26
CA HIS A 35 0.84 21.12 2.03
C HIS A 35 1.52 22.49 1.85
N HIS A 36 1.55 23.02 0.63
CA HIS A 36 1.60 24.48 0.47
C HIS A 36 0.17 25.04 0.56
N PRO A 37 -0.27 25.63 1.69
CA PRO A 37 -1.45 26.46 1.65
C PRO A 37 -1.11 27.71 0.83
N ALA A 38 -1.87 27.95 -0.24
CA ALA A 38 -1.84 29.21 -0.95
C ALA A 38 -2.17 30.33 0.05
N MET A 39 -1.15 31.07 0.46
CA MET A 39 -1.30 32.26 1.29
C MET A 39 -1.93 33.34 0.43
N VAL A 40 -3.21 33.61 0.66
CA VAL A 40 -3.95 34.71 0.05
C VAL A 40 -3.79 35.94 0.96
N PRO A 41 -3.17 37.05 0.51
CA PRO A 41 -3.34 38.34 1.15
C PRO A 41 -4.57 39.03 0.54
N SER A 42 -5.60 39.21 1.36
CA SER A 42 -6.76 40.03 1.05
C SER A 42 -6.43 41.51 1.25
N THR A 43 -6.36 42.30 0.19
CA THR A 43 -6.82 43.70 0.26
C THR A 43 -7.39 44.18 -1.07
N THR A 44 -8.57 44.77 -0.96
CA THR A 44 -9.50 45.27 -1.97
C THR A 44 -8.95 46.47 -2.75
N SER A 45 -9.07 46.50 -4.09
CA SER A 45 -9.78 47.56 -4.85
C SER A 45 -9.57 47.50 -6.37
N SER A 46 -10.70 47.67 -7.07
CA SER A 46 -10.93 48.26 -8.40
C SER A 46 -10.27 47.68 -9.66
N VAL A 47 -11.12 46.99 -10.42
CA VAL A 47 -11.32 46.97 -11.89
C VAL A 47 -10.43 47.91 -12.72
N GLU A 48 -9.65 47.32 -13.64
CA GLU A 48 -9.54 47.79 -15.02
C GLU A 48 -9.19 46.63 -15.96
N THR A 49 -9.90 46.55 -17.08
CA THR A 49 -9.84 45.49 -18.08
C THR A 49 -8.65 45.71 -19.01
N THR A 50 -7.79 44.70 -19.20
CA THR A 50 -6.96 44.59 -20.42
C THR A 50 -6.72 43.12 -20.74
N SER A 51 -7.32 42.66 -21.84
CA SER A 51 -7.10 41.34 -22.42
C SER A 51 -5.71 41.25 -23.04
N THR A 52 -4.94 40.22 -22.69
CA THR A 52 -3.79 39.77 -23.50
C THR A 52 -3.76 38.25 -23.51
N SER A 53 -4.18 37.69 -24.64
CA SER A 53 -3.92 36.30 -25.02
C SER A 53 -2.54 36.22 -25.68
N PHE A 54 -1.70 35.32 -25.20
CA PHE A 54 -0.46 34.94 -25.89
C PHE A 54 -0.62 33.51 -26.41
N ALA A 55 -0.88 33.41 -27.72
CA ALA A 55 -0.72 32.21 -28.50
C ALA A 55 0.76 32.10 -28.91
N LEU A 56 1.39 30.95 -28.65
CA LEU A 56 2.72 30.65 -29.18
C LEU A 56 2.58 29.90 -30.50
N THR A 57 2.94 30.63 -31.55
CA THR A 57 3.01 30.25 -32.95
C THR A 57 4.24 29.37 -33.22
N SER A 58 4.04 28.20 -33.81
CA SER A 58 5.13 27.43 -34.43
C SER A 58 5.42 28.01 -35.82
N THR A 59 6.61 28.59 -35.97
CA THR A 59 7.12 29.19 -37.20
C THR A 59 7.42 28.13 -38.26
N SER A 60 6.66 28.16 -39.35
CA SER A 60 7.00 27.51 -40.62
C SER A 60 7.75 28.52 -41.49
N SER A 61 9.04 28.28 -41.76
CA SER A 61 9.79 29.04 -42.76
C SER A 61 9.80 28.28 -44.08
N THR A 62 8.95 28.69 -45.01
CA THR A 62 9.08 28.43 -46.45
C THR A 62 9.87 29.57 -47.08
N THR A 63 10.89 29.26 -47.87
CA THR A 63 11.53 30.23 -48.76
C THR A 63 11.78 29.56 -50.09
N SER A 64 11.03 30.01 -51.10
CA SER A 64 11.22 29.67 -52.50
C SER A 64 12.24 30.63 -53.09
N THR A 65 13.21 30.11 -53.85
CA THR A 65 13.90 30.91 -54.87
C THR A 65 14.33 30.01 -56.03
N SER A 66 13.96 30.44 -57.23
CA SER A 66 14.09 29.79 -58.51
C SER A 66 15.51 29.95 -59.08
N SER A 67 16.05 28.88 -59.69
CA SER A 67 16.94 29.00 -60.85
C SER A 67 17.02 27.67 -61.64
N THR A 68 17.07 27.84 -62.95
CA THR A 68 17.03 26.85 -64.04
C THR A 68 18.38 26.14 -64.22
N SER A 69 18.39 24.82 -64.50
CA SER A 69 19.10 24.15 -65.63
C SER A 69 19.38 22.65 -65.39
N THR A 70 18.93 21.84 -66.37
CA THR A 70 19.56 20.65 -66.98
C THR A 70 19.73 19.31 -66.21
N SER A 71 18.98 18.32 -66.68
CA SER A 71 19.20 16.87 -66.82
C SER A 71 20.33 16.16 -66.06
N SER A 72 19.96 15.15 -65.24
CA SER A 72 20.41 13.76 -65.39
C SER A 72 19.78 12.84 -64.34
N THR A 73 19.26 11.71 -64.80
CA THR A 73 18.75 10.55 -64.05
C THR A 73 19.81 9.94 -63.13
N THR A 74 19.46 9.59 -61.88
CA THR A 74 19.95 8.39 -61.15
C THR A 74 19.11 8.17 -59.89
N SER A 75 18.39 7.05 -59.84
CA SER A 75 17.65 6.57 -58.67
C SER A 75 18.62 5.95 -57.67
N THR A 76 18.74 6.50 -56.45
CA THR A 76 19.45 5.86 -55.34
C THR A 76 18.51 5.79 -54.13
N SER A 77 18.05 4.58 -53.83
CA SER A 77 17.18 4.30 -52.68
C SER A 77 18.02 4.21 -51.41
N SER A 78 17.94 5.24 -50.57
CA SER A 78 18.53 5.25 -49.22
C SER A 78 17.45 4.89 -48.20
N SER A 79 17.48 3.67 -47.66
CA SER A 79 16.59 3.22 -46.60
C SER A 79 17.07 3.74 -45.23
N THR A 80 16.44 4.80 -44.74
CA THR A 80 16.59 5.25 -43.34
C THR A 80 15.76 4.37 -42.42
N THR A 81 16.42 3.53 -41.61
CA THR A 81 15.78 2.77 -40.53
C THR A 81 15.59 3.67 -39.31
N SER A 82 14.38 4.22 -39.14
CA SER A 82 13.99 4.92 -37.92
C SER A 82 13.57 3.91 -36.86
N SER A 83 14.41 3.71 -35.84
CA SER A 83 14.05 2.92 -34.65
C SER A 83 13.18 3.78 -33.73
N THR A 84 11.86 3.56 -33.75
CA THR A 84 10.92 4.17 -32.81
C THR A 84 10.98 3.42 -31.48
N THR A 85 11.55 4.04 -30.44
CA THR A 85 11.38 3.57 -29.06
C THR A 85 9.94 3.84 -28.63
N ILE A 86 9.12 2.80 -28.62
CA ILE A 86 7.76 2.87 -28.07
C ILE A 86 7.88 2.75 -26.55
N THR A 87 7.78 3.88 -25.84
CA THR A 87 7.51 3.89 -24.41
C THR A 87 6.03 3.59 -24.20
N THR A 88 5.69 2.30 -24.04
CA THR A 88 4.34 1.88 -23.69
C THR A 88 4.07 2.24 -22.23
N THR A 89 3.47 3.41 -21.97
CA THR A 89 2.86 3.72 -20.68
C THR A 89 1.64 2.82 -20.50
N GLN A 90 1.84 1.62 -19.96
CA GLN A 90 0.74 0.73 -19.60
C GLN A 90 -0.01 1.34 -18.42
N SER A 91 -1.20 1.88 -18.67
CA SER A 91 -2.14 2.25 -17.62
C SER A 91 -2.64 0.96 -16.96
N VAL A 92 -2.28 0.75 -15.69
CA VAL A 92 -2.82 -0.37 -14.91
C VAL A 92 -4.22 0.00 -14.45
N THR A 93 -5.22 -0.71 -14.96
CA THR A 93 -6.61 -0.57 -14.51
C THR A 93 -6.86 -1.52 -13.33
N LEU A 94 -7.14 -0.96 -12.15
CA LEU A 94 -7.50 -1.75 -10.98
C LEU A 94 -8.98 -2.18 -11.01
N PRO A 95 -9.35 -3.27 -10.32
CA PRO A 95 -10.75 -3.66 -10.16
C PRO A 95 -11.60 -2.56 -9.50
N PRO A 96 -12.93 -2.54 -9.71
CA PRO A 96 -13.82 -1.62 -9.00
C PRO A 96 -13.68 -1.73 -7.48
N GLY A 97 -13.62 -0.59 -6.78
CA GLY A 97 -13.46 -0.53 -5.33
C GLY A 97 -12.05 -0.82 -4.81
N ALA A 98 -11.10 -1.12 -5.70
CA ALA A 98 -9.71 -1.31 -5.33
C ALA A 98 -8.98 0.02 -5.11
N ASN A 99 -8.15 0.03 -4.08
CA ASN A 99 -7.23 1.12 -3.77
C ASN A 99 -5.81 0.61 -3.90
N MET A 100 -4.98 1.30 -4.69
CA MET A 100 -3.58 0.94 -4.86
C MET A 100 -2.84 1.05 -3.52
N LEU A 101 -2.05 0.04 -3.19
CA LEU A 101 -1.15 0.11 -2.04
C LEU A 101 0.13 0.88 -2.40
N PRO A 102 0.80 1.53 -1.44
CA PRO A 102 2.15 2.04 -1.69
C PRO A 102 3.12 0.89 -1.96
N TYR A 103 4.01 1.05 -2.93
CA TYR A 103 5.04 0.06 -3.25
C TYR A 103 6.26 0.68 -3.93
N ASN A 104 7.35 -0.08 -3.94
CA ASN A 104 8.55 0.22 -4.72
C ASN A 104 8.75 -0.86 -5.79
N PRO A 105 8.58 -0.52 -7.08
CA PRO A 105 8.70 -1.50 -8.17
C PRO A 105 10.15 -1.95 -8.41
N ASN A 106 11.15 -1.15 -8.04
CA ASN A 106 12.56 -1.45 -8.32
C ASN A 106 13.06 -2.62 -7.46
N ASN A 107 12.65 -2.68 -6.20
CA ASN A 107 12.98 -3.77 -5.28
C ASN A 107 11.79 -4.70 -4.99
N LYS A 108 10.69 -4.57 -5.76
CA LYS A 108 9.48 -5.40 -5.64
C LYS A 108 8.96 -5.52 -4.21
N THR A 109 8.84 -4.39 -3.51
CA THR A 109 8.34 -4.35 -2.13
C THR A 109 6.99 -3.63 -2.06
N VAL A 110 5.98 -4.27 -1.47
CA VAL A 110 4.71 -3.63 -1.10
C VAL A 110 4.75 -3.18 0.36
N PHE A 111 4.20 -2.01 0.65
CA PHE A 111 4.05 -1.47 2.00
C PHE A 111 2.58 -1.58 2.44
N ILE A 112 2.34 -2.36 3.49
CA ILE A 112 1.01 -2.56 4.08
C ILE A 112 1.00 -1.87 5.44
N TYR A 113 0.27 -0.76 5.52
CA TYR A 113 0.06 -0.02 6.76
C TYR A 113 -1.19 -0.55 7.46
N LEU A 114 -0.99 -1.04 8.68
CA LEU A 114 -2.04 -1.54 9.56
C LEU A 114 -2.07 -0.70 10.83
N THR A 115 -3.24 -0.16 11.13
CA THR A 115 -3.53 0.52 12.38
C THR A 115 -4.58 -0.31 13.11
N VAL A 116 -4.29 -0.72 14.33
CA VAL A 116 -5.30 -1.25 15.24
C VAL A 116 -6.02 -0.05 15.83
N THR A 117 -7.17 0.31 15.27
CA THR A 117 -7.83 1.58 15.60
C THR A 117 -8.54 1.50 16.94
N ALA A 118 -8.51 2.61 17.70
CA ALA A 118 -9.22 2.72 18.97
C ALA A 118 -10.76 2.75 18.81
N THR A 119 -11.26 3.01 17.60
CA THR A 119 -12.68 3.04 17.25
C THR A 119 -13.00 1.92 16.24
N GLY A 120 -14.28 1.53 16.17
CA GLY A 120 -14.73 0.44 15.30
C GLY A 120 -14.82 -0.91 16.02
N PRO A 121 -14.70 -2.05 15.31
CA PRO A 121 -14.69 -3.36 15.93
C PRO A 121 -13.58 -3.51 16.97
N THR A 122 -13.86 -4.23 18.06
CA THR A 122 -12.90 -4.48 19.15
C THR A 122 -11.59 -5.06 18.64
N PHE A 123 -11.68 -5.96 17.67
CA PHE A 123 -10.56 -6.67 17.07
C PHE A 123 -10.50 -6.31 15.58
N ASN A 124 -9.55 -5.46 15.20
CA ASN A 124 -9.54 -4.88 13.87
C ASN A 124 -8.14 -4.63 13.32
N TYR A 125 -8.07 -4.55 11.98
CA TYR A 125 -7.03 -3.79 11.29
C TYR A 125 -7.70 -2.74 10.41
N ASN A 126 -7.27 -1.50 10.51
CA ASN A 126 -7.80 -0.34 9.79
C ASN A 126 -9.33 -0.20 9.96
N GLY A 127 -9.86 -0.52 11.14
CA GLY A 127 -11.30 -0.50 11.42
C GLY A 127 -12.10 -1.64 10.76
N THR A 128 -11.44 -2.58 10.08
CA THR A 128 -12.06 -3.75 9.44
C THR A 128 -11.89 -5.01 10.27
N ALA A 129 -12.83 -5.94 10.16
CA ALA A 129 -12.79 -7.23 10.86
C ALA A 129 -13.30 -8.37 9.96
N TYR A 130 -13.07 -9.62 10.37
CA TYR A 130 -13.60 -10.83 9.73
C TYR A 130 -13.30 -10.92 8.22
N GLY A 131 -12.08 -10.55 7.81
CA GLY A 131 -11.66 -10.64 6.41
C GLY A 131 -12.33 -9.64 5.46
N GLN A 132 -12.98 -8.58 5.97
CA GLN A 132 -13.54 -7.51 5.15
C GLN A 132 -12.48 -6.84 4.26
N MET A 133 -11.26 -6.69 4.76
CA MET A 133 -10.12 -6.21 3.99
C MET A 133 -9.43 -7.36 3.28
N LYS A 134 -9.32 -7.24 1.95
CA LYS A 134 -8.60 -8.17 1.08
C LYS A 134 -7.46 -7.45 0.40
N ILE A 135 -6.24 -7.94 0.62
CA ILE A 135 -5.00 -7.36 0.11
C ILE A 135 -4.45 -8.27 -0.98
N TYR A 136 -4.10 -7.68 -2.11
CA TYR A 136 -3.64 -8.38 -3.31
C TYR A 136 -2.21 -7.98 -3.61
N VAL A 137 -1.31 -8.96 -3.71
CA VAL A 137 0.12 -8.74 -3.88
C VAL A 137 0.66 -9.59 -5.06
N PRO A 138 1.51 -9.03 -5.93
CA PRO A 138 2.22 -9.83 -6.92
C PRO A 138 3.11 -10.90 -6.28
N ALA A 139 3.09 -12.12 -6.82
CA ALA A 139 3.97 -13.19 -6.37
C ALA A 139 5.46 -12.83 -6.57
N GLY A 140 6.28 -13.28 -5.63
CA GLY A 140 7.72 -13.04 -5.60
C GLY A 140 8.12 -11.66 -5.10
N TRP A 141 7.18 -10.87 -4.57
CA TRP A 141 7.45 -9.58 -3.95
C TRP A 141 7.75 -9.72 -2.46
N SER A 142 8.43 -8.74 -1.88
CA SER A 142 8.54 -8.59 -0.44
C SER A 142 7.31 -7.88 0.12
N VAL A 143 6.77 -8.37 1.23
CA VAL A 143 5.65 -7.78 1.95
C VAL A 143 6.17 -7.14 3.23
N MET A 144 6.12 -5.82 3.30
CA MET A 144 6.45 -5.06 4.51
C MET A 144 5.17 -4.69 5.25
N ILE A 145 5.00 -5.22 6.45
CA ILE A 145 3.93 -4.82 7.36
C ILE A 145 4.46 -3.71 8.27
N ILE A 146 3.74 -2.60 8.33
CA ILE A 146 3.95 -1.51 9.28
C ILE A 146 2.73 -1.48 10.18
N LEU A 147 2.89 -1.95 11.42
CA LEU A 147 1.79 -2.08 12.38
C LEU A 147 1.88 -0.98 13.44
N THR A 148 0.83 -0.17 13.55
CA THR A 148 0.62 0.80 14.63
C THR A 148 -0.52 0.33 15.52
N ASN A 149 -0.35 0.39 16.84
CA ASN A 149 -1.39 0.04 17.79
C ASN A 149 -1.93 1.30 18.49
N GLU A 150 -3.19 1.66 18.24
CA GLU A 150 -3.87 2.76 18.93
C GLU A 150 -4.77 2.29 20.08
N GLN A 151 -4.98 0.98 20.22
CA GLN A 151 -5.77 0.40 21.30
C GLN A 151 -4.96 0.31 22.62
N SER A 152 -5.68 0.14 23.72
CA SER A 152 -5.10 0.11 25.07
C SER A 152 -4.50 -1.25 25.47
N ILE A 153 -4.63 -2.28 24.64
CA ILE A 153 -4.07 -3.62 24.84
C ILE A 153 -3.07 -3.94 23.72
N PRO A 154 -2.13 -4.89 23.92
CA PRO A 154 -1.18 -5.26 22.87
C PRO A 154 -1.84 -5.95 21.69
N HIS A 155 -1.29 -5.75 20.49
CA HIS A 155 -1.66 -6.47 19.27
C HIS A 155 -0.44 -6.76 18.40
N ASN A 156 -0.44 -7.86 17.68
CA ASN A 156 0.59 -8.19 16.70
C ASN A 156 -0.05 -8.41 15.32
N ALA A 157 0.76 -8.64 14.29
CA ALA A 157 0.29 -9.00 12.95
C ALA A 157 1.18 -10.07 12.33
N ASN A 158 0.65 -11.27 12.17
CA ASN A 158 1.39 -12.41 11.65
C ASN A 158 0.95 -12.68 10.21
N ILE A 159 1.87 -13.07 9.31
CA ILE A 159 1.49 -13.63 8.00
C ILE A 159 1.37 -15.13 8.14
N ILE A 160 0.21 -15.68 7.81
CA ILE A 160 -0.11 -17.11 7.95
C ILE A 160 -0.45 -17.67 6.59
N LEU A 161 0.25 -18.73 6.16
CA LEU A 161 -0.23 -19.60 5.09
C LEU A 161 -1.40 -20.42 5.63
N ASN A 162 -2.62 -20.02 5.30
CA ASN A 162 -3.82 -20.59 5.87
C ASN A 162 -4.17 -21.95 5.25
N ASN A 163 -4.71 -22.86 6.07
CA ASN A 163 -5.23 -24.16 5.63
C ASN A 163 -6.74 -24.31 5.88
N THR A 164 -7.36 -23.36 6.56
CA THR A 164 -8.82 -23.21 6.69
C THR A 164 -9.29 -21.93 5.98
N GLN A 165 -10.60 -21.79 5.78
CA GLN A 165 -11.19 -20.64 5.07
C GLN A 165 -11.20 -19.37 5.93
N ILE A 166 -11.34 -19.51 7.24
CA ILE A 166 -11.30 -18.43 8.24
C ILE A 166 -10.54 -18.94 9.47
N PRO A 167 -9.94 -18.05 10.27
CA PRO A 167 -9.47 -18.39 11.61
C PRO A 167 -10.65 -18.91 12.45
N ASN A 168 -10.55 -20.15 12.92
CA ASN A 168 -11.58 -20.84 13.69
C ASN A 168 -11.00 -21.62 14.89
N ASN A 169 -9.75 -21.31 15.25
CA ASN A 169 -9.10 -21.75 16.46
C ASN A 169 -8.59 -20.55 17.26
N LEU A 170 -8.60 -20.69 18.59
CA LEU A 170 -8.01 -19.69 19.49
C LEU A 170 -6.53 -19.42 19.20
N ASN A 171 -5.81 -20.41 18.68
CA ASN A 171 -4.41 -20.29 18.29
C ASN A 171 -4.26 -20.41 16.76
N ILE A 172 -3.85 -19.33 16.11
CA ILE A 172 -3.68 -19.24 14.65
C ILE A 172 -2.71 -20.28 14.05
N SER A 173 -1.79 -20.83 14.85
CA SER A 173 -0.89 -21.90 14.40
C SER A 173 -1.59 -23.25 14.16
N LYS A 174 -2.85 -23.37 14.56
CA LYS A 174 -3.71 -24.54 14.25
C LYS A 174 -4.43 -24.40 12.91
N ASP A 175 -4.57 -23.17 12.42
CA ASP A 175 -5.29 -22.83 11.19
C ASP A 175 -4.34 -22.53 10.00
N GLY A 176 -3.04 -22.71 10.21
CA GLY A 176 -2.03 -22.51 9.18
C GLY A 176 -0.62 -22.46 9.70
N LYS A 177 0.32 -22.17 8.79
CA LYS A 177 1.75 -22.00 9.10
C LYS A 177 2.08 -20.51 9.15
N ILE A 178 2.57 -20.05 10.30
CA ILE A 178 3.07 -18.66 10.43
C ILE A 178 4.39 -18.53 9.67
N LEU A 179 4.49 -17.50 8.82
CA LEU A 179 5.65 -17.19 7.98
C LEU A 179 6.35 -15.90 8.40
N LEU A 180 5.62 -14.97 9.02
CA LEU A 180 6.15 -13.71 9.54
C LEU A 180 5.51 -13.40 10.89
N TYR A 181 6.34 -12.90 11.80
CA TYR A 181 6.01 -12.41 13.13
C TYR A 181 6.26 -10.89 13.17
N VAL A 182 5.28 -10.09 13.57
CA VAL A 182 5.38 -8.62 13.59
C VAL A 182 4.85 -8.08 14.91
N GLY A 183 5.76 -7.56 15.73
CA GLY A 183 5.47 -7.12 17.10
C GLY A 183 5.54 -8.23 18.14
N ASP A 184 5.95 -9.43 17.75
CA ASP A 184 6.04 -10.64 18.56
C ASP A 184 7.17 -11.57 18.06
N SER A 185 7.21 -12.81 18.57
CA SER A 185 8.14 -13.85 18.17
C SER A 185 7.46 -15.24 18.13
N PRO A 186 8.12 -16.26 17.54
CA PRO A 186 7.59 -17.63 17.54
C PRO A 186 7.27 -18.22 18.93
N SER A 187 7.92 -17.72 19.98
CA SER A 187 7.73 -18.21 21.35
C SER A 187 6.60 -17.52 22.12
N ASP A 188 6.11 -16.36 21.66
CA ASP A 188 5.20 -15.52 22.47
C ASP A 188 4.09 -14.80 21.68
N PHE A 189 3.93 -15.06 20.38
CA PHE A 189 2.87 -14.47 19.55
C PHE A 189 1.44 -14.64 20.09
N THR A 190 1.21 -15.60 20.98
CA THR A 190 -0.10 -15.84 21.62
C THR A 190 -0.44 -14.91 22.77
N SER A 191 0.52 -14.12 23.25
CA SER A 191 0.37 -13.26 24.43
C SER A 191 1.15 -11.94 24.37
N ASN A 192 2.02 -11.76 23.37
CA ASN A 192 2.82 -10.55 23.21
C ASN A 192 2.46 -9.81 21.92
N GLY A 193 2.74 -8.52 21.88
CA GLY A 193 2.43 -7.65 20.74
C GLY A 193 2.99 -6.24 20.89
N VAL A 194 2.72 -5.44 19.87
CA VAL A 194 2.96 -4.00 19.84
C VAL A 194 2.16 -3.34 20.94
N GLN A 195 2.86 -2.60 21.81
CA GLN A 195 2.25 -1.88 22.93
C GLN A 195 1.45 -0.65 22.45
N PRO A 196 0.51 -0.14 23.27
CA PRO A 196 -0.27 1.06 22.93
C PRO A 196 0.60 2.24 22.49
N GLY A 197 0.21 2.89 21.40
CA GLY A 197 0.89 4.03 20.80
C GLY A 197 2.21 3.70 20.07
N GLN A 198 2.58 2.43 19.96
CA GLN A 198 3.82 2.02 19.28
C GLN A 198 3.57 1.60 17.84
N THR A 199 4.63 1.72 17.04
CA THR A 199 4.70 1.23 15.67
C THR A 199 5.88 0.28 15.52
N VAL A 200 5.68 -0.84 14.85
CA VAL A 200 6.76 -1.79 14.50
C VAL A 200 6.66 -2.20 13.04
N ILE A 201 7.73 -2.79 12.52
CA ILE A 201 7.84 -3.20 11.12
C ILE A 201 8.30 -4.67 11.06
N GLY A 202 7.75 -5.42 10.12
CA GLY A 202 8.26 -6.73 9.73
C GLY A 202 8.20 -6.92 8.23
N ILE A 203 9.10 -7.74 7.69
CA ILE A 203 9.22 -7.97 6.25
C ILE A 203 9.28 -9.47 5.99
N LEU A 204 8.45 -9.95 5.05
CA LEU A 204 8.56 -11.28 4.46
C LEU A 204 8.97 -11.14 3.01
N ASP A 205 10.16 -11.65 2.68
CA ASP A 205 10.70 -11.57 1.33
C ASP A 205 10.16 -12.67 0.42
N ASN A 206 10.04 -12.34 -0.88
CA ASN A 206 9.78 -13.28 -1.96
C ASN A 206 8.55 -14.19 -1.69
N ILE A 207 7.41 -13.58 -1.36
CA ILE A 207 6.20 -14.32 -1.00
C ILE A 207 5.66 -15.09 -2.22
N SER A 208 5.47 -16.40 -2.06
CA SER A 208 4.95 -17.27 -3.12
C SER A 208 3.47 -17.01 -3.39
N ALA A 209 3.00 -17.27 -4.61
CA ALA A 209 1.57 -17.26 -4.91
C ALA A 209 0.81 -18.20 -3.95
N GLY A 210 -0.35 -17.75 -3.47
CA GLY A 210 -1.13 -18.47 -2.47
C GLY A 210 -2.14 -17.59 -1.76
N TYR A 211 -2.91 -18.23 -0.88
CA TYR A 211 -3.81 -17.57 0.05
C TYR A 211 -3.13 -17.53 1.42
N TYR A 212 -3.19 -16.38 2.04
CA TYR A 212 -2.62 -16.11 3.35
C TYR A 212 -3.61 -15.26 4.15
N TRP A 213 -3.37 -15.16 5.45
CA TRP A 213 -3.92 -14.09 6.27
C TRP A 213 -2.82 -13.19 6.79
N ILE A 214 -3.21 -11.96 7.08
CA ILE A 214 -2.56 -11.15 8.11
C ILE A 214 -3.46 -11.21 9.34
N ALA A 215 -3.01 -11.83 10.44
CA ALA A 215 -3.85 -12.04 11.61
C ALA A 215 -3.13 -11.75 12.93
N CYS A 216 -3.90 -11.34 13.94
CA CYS A 216 -3.37 -11.21 15.30
C CYS A 216 -3.28 -12.59 15.95
N GLY A 217 -2.08 -12.94 16.38
CA GLY A 217 -1.75 -14.21 17.00
C GLY A 217 -2.11 -14.31 18.47
N ILE A 218 -2.44 -13.19 19.13
CA ILE A 218 -2.89 -13.22 20.53
C ILE A 218 -4.14 -14.07 20.64
N THR A 219 -4.16 -14.92 21.66
CA THR A 219 -5.15 -15.98 21.83
C THR A 219 -6.58 -15.45 21.65
N GLY A 220 -7.31 -16.01 20.68
CA GLY A 220 -8.69 -15.66 20.37
C GLY A 220 -8.90 -14.40 19.52
N HIS A 221 -7.90 -13.53 19.34
CA HIS A 221 -8.11 -12.27 18.60
C HIS A 221 -8.48 -12.50 17.13
N ALA A 222 -7.78 -13.39 16.43
CA ALA A 222 -8.09 -13.71 15.03
C ALA A 222 -9.45 -14.41 14.87
N GLU A 223 -9.78 -15.41 15.71
CA GLU A 223 -11.09 -16.08 15.71
C GLU A 223 -12.23 -15.07 15.91
N ASN A 224 -11.99 -14.04 16.74
CA ASN A 224 -12.94 -12.95 16.99
C ASN A 224 -12.83 -11.79 15.99
N GLY A 225 -12.17 -12.00 14.84
CA GLY A 225 -12.25 -11.12 13.68
C GLY A 225 -11.00 -10.29 13.38
N MET A 226 -9.90 -10.41 14.14
CA MET A 226 -8.67 -9.65 13.89
C MET A 226 -7.80 -10.23 12.77
N TRP A 227 -8.31 -10.19 11.54
CA TRP A 227 -7.57 -10.65 10.38
C TRP A 227 -8.04 -10.01 9.06
N ALA A 228 -7.14 -10.00 8.08
CA ALA A 228 -7.37 -9.61 6.70
C ALA A 228 -6.90 -10.73 5.76
N ASP A 229 -7.54 -10.87 4.60
CA ASP A 229 -7.06 -11.76 3.55
C ASP A 229 -5.83 -11.15 2.87
N LEU A 230 -4.80 -11.96 2.66
CA LEU A 230 -3.64 -11.65 1.81
C LEU A 230 -3.59 -12.65 0.66
N ILE A 231 -3.93 -12.19 -0.54
CA ILE A 231 -3.99 -12.97 -1.76
C ILE A 231 -2.78 -12.65 -2.62
N VAL A 232 -1.92 -13.65 -2.83
CA VAL A 232 -0.71 -13.49 -3.64
C VAL A 232 -0.91 -14.21 -4.97
N SER A 233 -0.70 -13.51 -6.09
CA SER A 233 -0.94 -14.08 -7.42
C SER A 233 0.14 -13.73 -8.43
N ASN A 234 0.42 -14.66 -9.35
CA ASN A 234 1.29 -14.45 -10.51
C ASN A 234 0.67 -13.54 -11.58
N SER A 235 -0.65 -13.28 -11.52
CA SER A 235 -1.37 -12.47 -12.50
C SER A 235 -1.38 -10.97 -12.17
N LEU A 236 -0.79 -10.56 -11.04
CA LEU A 236 -0.79 -9.19 -10.57
C LEU A 236 0.55 -8.51 -10.88
N SER A 237 0.49 -7.24 -11.29
CA SER A 237 1.67 -6.39 -11.50
C SER A 237 1.72 -5.20 -10.54
N VAL A 238 0.60 -4.86 -9.90
CA VAL A 238 0.46 -3.75 -8.96
C VAL A 238 -0.31 -4.24 -7.73
N PRO A 239 0.20 -3.99 -6.50
CA PRO A 239 -0.51 -4.34 -5.28
C PRO A 239 -1.66 -3.37 -4.99
N TYR A 240 -2.76 -3.91 -4.47
CA TYR A 240 -3.94 -3.14 -4.11
C TYR A 240 -4.71 -3.82 -2.98
N PHE A 241 -5.69 -3.13 -2.40
CA PHE A 241 -6.64 -3.73 -1.48
C PHE A 241 -8.07 -3.36 -1.84
N ILE A 242 -9.02 -4.18 -1.38
CA ILE A 242 -10.47 -3.94 -1.45
C ILE A 242 -11.02 -4.12 -0.04
N ILE A 243 -11.90 -3.22 0.39
CA ILE A 243 -12.68 -3.37 1.62
C ILE A 243 -14.12 -3.68 1.21
N SER A 244 -14.61 -4.83 1.65
CA SER A 244 -16.03 -5.17 1.51
C SER A 244 -16.80 -4.51 2.65
N SER A 245 -17.78 -3.66 2.34
CA SER A 245 -18.76 -3.23 3.33
C SER A 245 -19.53 -4.46 3.82
N SER A 246 -19.59 -4.71 5.12
CA SER A 246 -20.45 -5.78 5.65
C SER A 246 -21.89 -5.51 5.26
N SER A 247 -22.48 -6.40 4.47
CA SER A 247 -23.92 -6.57 4.45
C SER A 247 -24.31 -7.01 5.86
N SER A 248 -24.80 -6.10 6.69
CA SER A 248 -25.53 -6.50 7.88
C SER A 248 -26.78 -7.22 7.40
N THR A 249 -26.77 -8.55 7.40
CA THR A 249 -28.00 -9.33 7.30
C THR A 249 -28.81 -9.05 8.56
N THR A 250 -29.60 -7.98 8.53
CA THR A 250 -30.70 -7.80 9.46
C THR A 250 -31.68 -8.92 9.15
N SER A 251 -31.58 -10.01 9.89
CA SER A 251 -32.63 -11.01 9.99
C SER A 251 -33.84 -10.30 10.61
N THR A 252 -34.74 -9.81 9.77
CA THR A 252 -36.07 -9.40 10.21
C THR A 252 -36.76 -10.66 10.72
N THR A 253 -36.66 -10.90 12.03
CA THR A 253 -37.54 -11.85 12.72
C THR A 253 -38.92 -11.24 12.68
N THR A 254 -39.71 -11.60 11.67
CA THR A 254 -41.16 -11.38 11.68
C THR A 254 -41.75 -12.29 12.75
N SER A 255 -41.86 -11.78 13.97
CA SER A 255 -42.67 -12.40 15.02
C SER A 255 -44.14 -12.28 14.63
N SER A 256 -44.69 -13.30 13.99
CA SER A 256 -46.15 -13.46 13.92
C SER A 256 -46.63 -13.95 15.28
N SER A 257 -47.25 -13.05 16.04
CA SER A 257 -48.04 -13.39 17.23
C SER A 257 -49.20 -14.29 16.80
N ALA A 258 -49.16 -15.56 17.20
CA ALA A 258 -50.31 -16.44 17.15
C ALA A 258 -51.29 -16.00 18.24
N SER A 259 -52.45 -15.49 17.83
CA SER A 259 -53.62 -15.30 18.68
C SER A 259 -54.16 -16.67 19.08
N TRP A 260 -54.31 -16.90 20.39
CA TRP A 260 -55.09 -18.00 20.96
C TRP A 260 -55.97 -17.41 22.06
N GLY A 261 -57.28 -17.66 21.97
CA GLY A 261 -58.27 -17.41 23.03
C GLY A 261 -59.21 -16.26 22.75
#